data_AF-A0A9X0QEV2-F1
#
_entry.id   AF-A0A9X0QEV2-F1
#
_cell.length_a   1.000
_cell.length_b   1.000
_cell.length_c   1.000
_cell.angle_alpha   90.00
_cell.angle_beta   90.00
_cell.angle_gamma   90.00
#
_symmetry.space_group_name_H-M   'P 1'
#
loop_
_entity.id
_entity.type
_entity.pdbx_description
1 polymer ?
#
loop_
_entity_poly.entity_id
_entity_poly.type
_entity_poly.pdbx_seq_one_letter_code
_entity_poly.pdbx_strand_id
1 'polypeptide(L)' 'MPETPGYSIEIKPDSLQTYAFPHGTYWSEELVGHLA' A
#
# COMPACT_ATOMS: atom_id res chain seq x y z
N MET A 1 3.99 -3.37 -25.92
CA MET A 1 2.78 -2.61 -25.52
C MET A 1 2.25 -3.27 -24.26
N PRO A 2 1.36 -2.64 -23.46
CA PRO A 2 0.61 -3.39 -22.45
C PRO A 2 -0.20 -4.50 -23.15
N GLU A 3 -0.12 -5.73 -22.63
CA GLU A 3 -0.72 -6.91 -23.28
C GLU A 3 -2.15 -7.19 -22.78
N THR A 4 -2.52 -6.65 -21.62
CA THR A 4 -3.84 -6.86 -21.01
C THR A 4 -4.77 -5.66 -21.25
N PRO A 5 -6.08 -5.89 -21.47
CA PRO A 5 -7.06 -4.80 -21.57
C PRO A 5 -7.13 -3.95 -20.30
N GLY A 6 -7.46 -2.66 -20.47
CA GLY A 6 -7.69 -1.72 -19.38
C GLY A 6 -6.61 -0.64 -19.28
N TYR A 7 -6.68 0.15 -18.20
CA TYR A 7 -5.79 1.28 -17.97
C TYR A 7 -4.57 0.95 -17.10
N SER A 8 -4.40 -0.33 -16.71
CA SER A 8 -3.34 -0.76 -15.78
C SER A 8 -3.31 0.03 -14.47
N ILE A 9 -4.48 0.47 -14.01
CA ILE A 9 -4.65 1.25 -12.77
C ILE A 9 -4.96 0.37 -11.54
N GLU A 10 -5.22 -0.92 -11.75
CA GLU A 10 -5.51 -1.83 -10.65
C GLU A 10 -4.29 -1.98 -9.74
N ILE A 11 -4.52 -1.77 -8.44
CA ILE A 11 -3.52 -1.93 -7.39
C ILE A 11 -3.77 -3.27 -6.71
N LYS A 12 -2.69 -4.02 -6.43
CA LYS A 12 -2.78 -5.27 -5.66
C LYS A 12 -3.42 -5.00 -4.30
N PRO A 13 -4.41 -5.78 -3.84
CA PRO A 13 -5.04 -5.59 -2.54
C PRO A 13 -4.03 -5.53 -1.38
N ASP A 14 -2.99 -6.36 -1.42
CA ASP A 14 -1.94 -6.41 -0.41
C ASP A 14 -1.15 -5.09 -0.32
N SER A 15 -0.99 -4.38 -1.45
CA SER A 15 -0.35 -3.06 -1.46
C SER A 15 -1.19 -2.02 -0.72
N LEU A 16 -2.52 -2.10 -0.82
CA LEU A 16 -3.42 -1.22 -0.07
C LEU A 16 -3.34 -1.51 1.44
N GLN A 17 -3.28 -2.78 1.84
CA GLN A 17 -3.14 -3.14 3.25
C GLN A 17 -1.77 -2.73 3.83
N THR A 18 -0.71 -2.84 3.04
CA THR A 18 0.65 -2.59 3.51
C THR A 18 0.97 -1.10 3.59
N TYR A 19 0.58 -0.33 2.57
CA TYR A 19 1.07 1.03 2.35
C TYR A 19 0.00 2.12 2.45
N ALA A 20 -1.27 1.79 2.73
CA ALA A 20 -2.28 2.83 2.94
C ALA A 20 -1.89 3.70 4.15
N PHE A 21 -1.63 4.98 3.91
CA PHE A 21 -1.38 5.90 5.01
C PHE A 21 -2.70 6.24 5.74
N PRO A 22 -2.71 6.37 7.08
CA PRO A 22 -1.63 6.11 8.05
C PRO A 22 -1.67 4.70 8.66
N HIS A 23 -2.66 3.88 8.29
CA HIS A 23 -2.99 2.65 9.03
C HIS A 23 -2.41 1.36 8.42
N GLY A 24 -1.79 1.45 7.24
CA GLY A 24 -1.11 0.34 6.60
C GLY A 24 0.07 -0.10 7.45
N THR A 25 0.36 -1.40 7.41
CA THR A 25 1.32 -2.04 8.31
C THR A 25 2.65 -1.29 8.36
N TYR A 26 3.18 -0.90 7.19
CA TYR A 26 4.42 -0.12 7.06
C TYR A 26 4.41 1.16 7.91
N TRP A 27 3.35 1.96 7.82
CA TRP A 27 3.25 3.25 8.51
C TRP A 27 2.88 3.09 9.98
N SER A 28 2.02 2.12 10.29
CA SER A 28 1.59 1.87 11.67
C SER A 28 2.75 1.41 12.57
N GLU A 29 3.68 0.61 12.03
CA GLU A 29 4.89 0.19 12.74
C GLU A 29 5.87 1.34 12.92
N GLU A 30 6.05 2.19 11.90
CA GLU A 30 6.90 3.38 11.97
C GLU A 30 6.39 4.41 12.99
N LEU A 31 5.08 4.65 13.04
CA LEU A 31 4.44 5.55 13.99
C LEU A 31 4.52 5.03 15.44
N VAL A 32 4.39 3.71 15.64
CA VAL A 32 4.58 3.09 16.97
C VAL A 32 6.05 3.17 17.39
N GLY A 33 6.99 2.98 16.46
CA GLY A 33 8.43 3.11 16.73
C GLY A 33 8.91 4.53 17.05
N HIS A 34 8.17 5.57 16.63
CA HIS A 34 8.49 6.97 16.94
C HIS A 34 7.90 7.46 18.28
N LEU A 35 7.00 6.69 18.89
CA LEU A 35 6.33 7.02 20.15
C LEU A 35 6.81 6.16 21.34
N ALA A 36 7.74 5.24 21.12
CA ALA A 36 8.40 4.42 22.13
C ALA A 36 9.77 5.00 22.51
#